data_AF-A0A956MET3-F1
#
_entry.id   AF-A0A956MET3-F1
#
_cell.length_a   1.000
_cell.length_b   1.000
_cell.length_c   1.000
_cell.angle_alpha   90.00
_cell.angle_beta   90.00
_cell.angle_gamma   90.00
#
_symmetry.space_group_name_H-M   'P 1'
#
loop_
_entity.id
_entity.type
_entity.pdbx_description
1 polymer ?
#
loop_
_entity_poly.entity_id
_entity_poly.type
_entity_poly.pdbx_seq_one_letter_code
_entity_poly.pdbx_strand_id
1 'polypeptide(L)'
;MQKLFLATGVVHYEILKQSIWLYVYCLAKCHPITGSLTTNIDKIAGDLQLKKATVQSWSGQLRKANLISIRKYGDIKLIRLTNWPAKNNEHSNKAQTQESVKQKQTCQRSKITKIDAKSEALNNQA
;
A
#
# COMPACT_ATOMS: atom_id res chain seq x y z
N MET A 1 -17.28 -0.60 -30.44
CA MET A 1 -17.44 0.59 -29.58
C MET A 1 -16.37 0.60 -28.50
N GLN A 2 -15.28 1.34 -28.69
CA GLN A 2 -14.24 1.52 -27.68
C GLN A 2 -14.47 2.87 -26.99
N LYS A 3 -14.89 2.86 -25.72
CA LYS A 3 -14.93 4.06 -24.88
C LYS A 3 -13.51 4.37 -24.41
N LEU A 4 -12.87 5.33 -25.06
CA LEU A 4 -11.59 5.91 -24.65
C LEU A 4 -11.76 6.61 -23.29
N PHE A 5 -11.04 6.07 -22.30
CA PHE A 5 -11.03 6.50 -20.90
C PHE A 5 -10.19 7.77 -20.74
N LEU A 6 -10.62 8.90 -21.29
CA LEU A 6 -9.91 10.20 -21.22
C LEU A 6 -10.34 11.09 -20.04
N ALA A 7 -11.21 10.61 -19.16
CA ALA A 7 -11.78 11.42 -18.08
C ALA A 7 -10.96 11.44 -16.77
N THR A 8 -9.83 10.73 -16.69
CA THR A 8 -9.04 10.66 -15.44
C THR A 8 -8.10 11.84 -15.25
N GLY A 9 -7.59 12.47 -16.33
CA GLY A 9 -6.57 13.53 -16.22
C GLY A 9 -7.05 14.81 -15.53
N VAL A 10 -8.27 15.26 -15.81
CA VAL A 10 -8.79 16.56 -15.32
C VAL A 10 -9.11 16.50 -13.82
N VAL A 11 -9.71 15.39 -13.36
CA VAL A 11 -10.05 15.19 -11.93
C VAL A 11 -8.78 15.08 -11.07
N HIS A 12 -7.73 14.47 -11.60
CA HIS A 12 -6.44 14.39 -10.89
C HIS A 12 -5.83 15.79 -10.70
N TYR A 13 -5.96 16.66 -11.69
CA TYR A 13 -5.33 17.99 -11.67
C TYR A 13 -5.97 18.95 -10.64
N GLU A 14 -7.30 18.96 -10.54
CA GLU A 14 -8.02 19.80 -9.55
C GLU A 14 -7.69 19.41 -8.10
N ILE A 15 -7.62 18.10 -7.82
CA ILE A 15 -7.23 17.57 -6.50
C ILE A 15 -5.75 17.87 -6.20
N LEU A 16 -4.90 17.83 -7.22
CA LEU A 16 -3.48 18.17 -7.11
C LEU A 16 -3.26 19.67 -6.85
N LYS A 17 -4.03 20.57 -7.47
CA LYS A 17 -3.75 22.02 -7.45
C LYS A 17 -3.56 22.59 -6.04
N GLN A 18 -4.33 22.12 -5.06
CA GLN A 18 -4.19 22.54 -3.67
C GLN A 18 -3.18 21.70 -2.89
N SER A 19 -3.12 20.39 -3.13
CA SER A 19 -2.26 19.47 -2.38
C SER A 19 -0.82 19.35 -2.92
N ILE A 20 -0.52 20.04 -4.03
CA ILE A 20 0.79 19.97 -4.71
C ILE A 20 1.92 20.48 -3.85
N TRP A 21 1.68 21.52 -3.05
CA TRP A 21 2.69 22.05 -2.12
C TRP A 21 3.12 21.01 -1.09
N LEU A 22 2.17 20.24 -0.57
CA LEU A 22 2.47 19.15 0.36
C LEU A 22 3.25 18.03 -0.34
N TYR A 23 2.90 17.72 -1.59
CA TYR A 23 3.63 16.73 -2.37
C TYR A 23 5.08 17.16 -2.65
N VAL A 24 5.29 18.40 -3.09
CA VAL A 24 6.63 18.99 -3.31
C VAL A 24 7.43 19.05 -2.01
N TYR A 25 6.79 19.41 -0.89
CA TYR A 25 7.43 19.35 0.43
C TYR A 25 7.90 17.92 0.77
N CYS A 26 7.07 16.91 0.49
CA CYS A 26 7.46 15.51 0.69
C CYS A 26 8.65 15.13 -0.20
N LEU A 27 8.65 15.54 -1.48
CA LEU A 27 9.79 15.32 -2.38
C LEU A 27 11.09 15.95 -1.84
N ALA A 28 11.01 17.19 -1.36
CA ALA A 28 12.17 17.92 -0.86
C ALA A 28 12.74 17.37 0.46
N LYS A 29 11.88 16.80 1.33
CA LYS A 29 12.27 16.32 2.66
C LYS A 29 12.40 14.81 2.77
N CYS A 30 11.98 14.05 1.76
CA CYS A 30 12.07 12.60 1.80
C CYS A 30 13.53 12.13 1.78
N HIS A 31 13.74 10.95 2.35
CA HIS A 31 15.03 10.29 2.28
C HIS A 31 15.32 9.83 0.85
N PRO A 32 16.48 10.18 0.25
CA PRO A 32 16.72 10.01 -1.19
C PRO A 32 16.74 8.55 -1.65
N ILE A 33 17.06 7.61 -0.77
CA ILE A 33 17.15 6.18 -1.10
C ILE A 33 15.78 5.50 -1.03
N THR A 34 14.99 5.82 0.01
CA THR A 34 13.75 5.10 0.33
C THR A 34 12.49 5.84 -0.13
N GLY A 35 12.59 7.13 -0.44
CA GLY A 35 11.43 7.98 -0.77
C GLY A 35 10.47 8.14 0.40
N SER A 36 10.96 7.93 1.64
CA SER A 36 10.15 7.98 2.85
C SER A 36 10.47 9.19 3.71
N LEU A 37 9.44 9.77 4.31
CA LEU A 37 9.50 10.87 5.25
C LEU A 37 8.79 10.44 6.53
N THR A 38 9.52 10.44 7.64
CA THR A 38 8.97 10.17 8.97
C THR A 38 8.80 11.52 9.67
N THR A 39 7.56 11.96 9.84
CA THR A 39 7.29 13.27 10.44
C THR A 39 5.92 13.32 11.11
N ASN A 40 5.72 14.32 11.96
CA ASN A 40 4.41 14.61 12.54
C ASN A 40 3.68 15.63 11.64
N ILE A 41 2.34 15.53 11.58
CA ILE A 41 1.52 16.52 10.87
C ILE A 41 1.76 17.91 11.43
N ASP A 42 1.98 18.03 12.73
CA ASP A 42 2.18 19.31 13.39
C ASP A 42 3.44 20.02 12.89
N LYS A 43 4.49 19.25 12.62
CA LYS A 43 5.73 19.77 12.04
C LYS A 43 5.54 20.20 10.59
N ILE A 44 4.85 19.39 9.78
CA ILE A 44 4.52 19.77 8.39
C ILE A 44 3.67 21.06 8.37
N ALA A 45 2.68 21.14 9.26
CA ALA A 45 1.80 22.28 9.40
C ALA A 45 2.59 23.55 9.77
N GLY A 46 3.55 23.44 10.69
CA GLY A 46 4.47 24.53 11.04
C GLY A 46 5.35 24.96 9.87
N ASP A 47 6.01 24.00 9.20
CA ASP A 47 6.92 24.28 8.09
C ASP A 47 6.22 24.94 6.89
N LEU A 48 4.98 24.55 6.61
CA LEU A 48 4.17 25.10 5.52
C LEU A 48 3.29 26.29 5.94
N GLN A 49 3.29 26.66 7.23
CA GLN A 49 2.39 27.67 7.81
C GLN A 49 0.90 27.40 7.53
N LEU A 50 0.50 26.12 7.60
CA LEU A 50 -0.87 25.67 7.34
C LEU A 50 -1.55 25.18 8.61
N LYS A 51 -2.88 25.19 8.61
CA LYS A 51 -3.66 24.53 9.66
C LYS A 51 -3.47 23.01 9.58
N LYS A 52 -3.41 22.33 10.73
CA LYS A 52 -3.31 20.86 10.82
C LYS A 52 -4.41 20.15 10.00
N ALA A 53 -5.63 20.68 10.04
CA ALA A 53 -6.77 20.16 9.28
C ALA A 53 -6.54 20.21 7.75
N THR A 54 -5.90 21.27 7.25
CA THR A 54 -5.57 21.41 5.82
C THR A 54 -4.56 20.34 5.40
N VAL A 55 -3.49 20.16 6.19
CA VAL A 55 -2.48 19.12 5.93
C VAL A 55 -3.10 17.72 5.97
N GLN A 56 -4.02 17.46 6.91
CA GLN A 56 -4.76 16.20 6.96
C GLN A 56 -5.62 15.98 5.71
N SER A 57 -6.39 16.99 5.31
CA SER A 57 -7.22 16.94 4.10
C SER A 57 -6.40 16.67 2.84
N TRP A 58 -5.32 17.43 2.64
CA TRP A 58 -4.40 17.26 1.51
C TRP A 58 -3.70 15.90 1.54
N SER A 59 -3.27 15.42 2.71
CA SER A 59 -2.69 14.08 2.83
C SER A 59 -3.69 12.98 2.44
N GLY A 60 -4.98 13.16 2.77
CA GLY A 60 -6.05 12.26 2.37
C GLY A 60 -6.30 12.30 0.86
N GLN A 61 -6.25 13.48 0.25
CA GLN A 61 -6.36 13.66 -1.20
C GLN A 61 -5.20 12.98 -1.95
N LEU A 62 -3.96 13.25 -1.55
CA LEU A 62 -2.77 12.63 -2.14
C LEU A 62 -2.77 11.10 -2.00
N ARG A 63 -3.27 10.59 -0.86
CA ARG A 63 -3.46 9.14 -0.64
C ARG A 63 -4.51 8.56 -1.58
N LYS A 64 -5.66 9.23 -1.75
CA LYS A 64 -6.71 8.81 -2.69
C LYS A 64 -6.22 8.79 -4.14
N ALA A 65 -5.34 9.73 -4.49
CA ALA A 65 -4.69 9.80 -5.80
C ALA A 65 -3.53 8.81 -5.96
N ASN A 66 -3.26 7.94 -4.98
CA ASN A 66 -2.14 6.99 -4.97
C ASN A 66 -0.74 7.62 -5.12
N LEU A 67 -0.59 8.92 -4.84
CA LEU A 67 0.70 9.61 -4.92
C LEU A 67 1.57 9.35 -3.67
N ILE A 68 0.91 9.16 -2.52
CA ILE A 68 1.57 8.87 -1.24
C ILE A 68 0.89 7.70 -0.52
N SER A 69 1.68 6.95 0.24
CA SER A 69 1.23 5.98 1.22
C SER A 69 1.54 6.49 2.62
N ILE A 70 0.61 6.34 3.56
CA ILE A 70 0.76 6.82 4.93
C ILE A 70 0.58 5.63 5.88
N ARG A 71 1.60 5.37 6.71
CA ARG A 71 1.52 4.45 7.85
C ARG A 71 1.64 5.23 9.15
N LYS A 72 0.85 4.86 10.16
CA LYS A 72 0.86 5.48 11.49
C LYS A 72 1.73 4.64 12.43
N TYR A 73 2.64 5.29 13.13
CA TYR A 73 3.49 4.72 14.17
C TYR A 73 3.35 5.58 15.43
N GLY A 74 2.37 5.27 16.27
CA GLY A 74 1.98 6.15 17.37
C GLY A 74 1.55 7.53 16.84
N ASP A 75 2.19 8.59 17.32
CA ASP A 75 1.91 9.98 16.91
C ASP A 75 2.65 10.40 15.64
N ILE A 76 3.55 9.56 15.15
CA ILE A 76 4.37 9.85 13.98
C ILE A 76 3.75 9.21 12.74
N LYS A 77 3.81 9.90 11.61
CA LYS A 77 3.39 9.38 10.31
C LYS A 77 4.60 9.10 9.44
N LEU A 78 4.66 7.88 8.92
CA LEU A 78 5.55 7.51 7.84
C LEU A 78 4.83 7.75 6.53
N ILE A 79 5.27 8.75 5.78
CA ILE A 79 4.79 9.09 4.45
C ILE A 79 5.78 8.54 3.44
N ARG A 80 5.33 7.70 2.51
CA ARG A 80 6.15 7.13 1.43
C ARG A 80 5.59 7.56 0.08
N LEU A 81 6.45 8.02 -0.80
CA LEU A 81 6.09 8.36 -2.18
C LEU A 81 5.90 7.05 -2.98
N THR A 82 4.77 6.90 -3.67
CA THR A 82 4.42 5.63 -4.34
C THR A 82 5.30 5.34 -5.55
N ASN A 83 5.61 6.36 -6.36
CA ASN A 83 6.41 6.24 -7.58
C ASN A 83 7.85 6.76 -7.38
N TRP A 84 8.43 6.55 -6.21
CA TRP A 84 9.82 6.95 -5.98
C TRP A 84 10.76 6.03 -6.78
N PRO A 85 11.68 6.56 -7.60
CA PRO A 85 12.68 5.73 -8.26
C PRO A 85 13.55 5.11 -7.18
N ALA A 86 13.35 3.81 -6.92
CA ALA A 86 14.30 3.06 -6.13
C ALA A 86 15.63 3.15 -6.87
N LYS A 87 16.65 3.76 -6.24
CA LYS A 87 18.01 3.58 -6.73
C LYS A 87 18.27 2.09 -6.63
N ASN A 88 18.27 1.41 -7.78
CA ASN A 88 18.58 -0.01 -7.88
C ASN A 88 19.94 -0.25 -7.22
N ASN A 89 19.93 -0.71 -5.98
CA ASN A 89 20.84 -1.77 -5.60
C ASN A 89 20.10 -3.03 -6.03
N GLU A 90 20.52 -3.64 -7.14
CA GLU A 90 19.95 -4.86 -7.76
C GLU A 90 19.95 -6.10 -6.85
N HIS A 91 20.21 -5.95 -5.56
CA HIS A 91 20.27 -7.03 -4.60
C HIS A 91 19.54 -6.62 -3.32
N SER A 92 18.22 -6.74 -3.30
CA SER A 92 17.47 -7.18 -2.11
C SER A 92 15.98 -7.33 -2.40
N ASN A 93 15.66 -8.56 -2.79
CA ASN A 93 14.48 -9.31 -2.37
C ASN A 93 13.08 -8.75 -2.68
N LYS A 94 12.50 -9.41 -3.69
CA LYS A 94 11.11 -9.84 -3.83
C LYS A 94 10.50 -10.38 -2.51
N ALA A 95 10.25 -9.53 -1.51
CA ALA A 95 9.79 -9.99 -0.19
C ALA A 95 8.40 -9.48 0.24
N GLN A 96 7.60 -8.81 -0.60
CA GLN A 96 6.26 -8.33 -0.17
C GLN A 96 5.09 -8.55 -1.13
N THR A 97 5.14 -9.54 -2.03
CA THR A 97 3.94 -9.94 -2.81
C THR A 97 3.81 -11.45 -3.03
N GLN A 98 4.19 -12.27 -2.05
CA GLN A 98 3.90 -13.72 -2.08
C GLN A 98 3.29 -14.30 -0.79
N GLU A 99 3.06 -13.52 0.26
CA GLU A 99 2.47 -14.06 1.51
C GLU A 99 0.93 -14.10 1.55
N SER A 100 0.22 -13.51 0.59
CA SER A 100 -1.25 -13.55 0.58
C SER A 100 -1.87 -14.67 -0.28
N VAL A 101 -1.07 -15.48 -0.98
CA VAL A 101 -1.60 -16.61 -1.80
C VAL A 101 -1.42 -17.98 -1.13
N LYS A 102 -0.49 -18.13 -0.17
CA LYS A 102 -0.28 -19.44 0.51
C LYS A 102 -1.25 -19.74 1.67
N GLN A 103 -2.09 -18.80 2.11
CA GLN A 103 -3.04 -19.04 3.22
C GLN A 103 -4.43 -19.53 2.79
N LYS A 104 -4.71 -19.76 1.49
CA LYS A 104 -6.02 -20.27 1.03
C LYS A 104 -6.03 -21.71 0.50
N GLN A 105 -4.92 -22.45 0.56
CA GLN A 105 -4.88 -23.84 0.06
C GLN A 105 -4.70 -24.92 1.14
N THR A 106 -4.59 -24.54 2.41
CA THR A 106 -4.40 -25.50 3.52
C THR A 106 -5.69 -25.84 4.30
N CYS A 107 -6.86 -25.33 3.91
CA CYS A 107 -8.12 -25.60 4.62
C CYS A 107 -9.06 -26.62 3.92
N GLN A 108 -8.68 -27.21 2.78
CA GLN A 108 -9.54 -28.18 2.08
C GLN A 108 -9.02 -29.62 2.00
N ARG A 109 -7.87 -29.96 2.61
CA ARG A 109 -7.30 -31.33 2.50
C ARG A 109 -7.51 -32.24 3.72
N SER A 110 -8.30 -31.82 4.72
CA SER A 110 -8.56 -32.63 5.93
C SER A 110 -9.90 -33.38 5.90
N LYS A 111 -10.62 -33.42 4.77
CA LYS A 111 -11.87 -34.19 4.64
C LYS A 111 -11.79 -35.45 3.77
N ILE A 112 -10.65 -35.78 3.16
CA ILE A 112 -10.56 -36.92 2.23
C ILE A 112 -9.95 -38.18 2.87
N THR A 113 -9.23 -38.10 3.98
CA THR A 113 -8.60 -39.29 4.60
C THR A 113 -9.46 -40.04 5.62
N LYS A 114 -10.78 -39.80 5.69
CA LYS A 114 -11.69 -40.57 6.57
C LYS A 114 -12.54 -41.62 5.85
N ILE A 115 -12.40 -41.80 4.54
CA ILE A 115 -13.26 -42.71 3.77
C ILE A 115 -12.54 -44.03 3.43
N ASP A 116 -11.20 -44.06 3.41
CA ASP A 116 -10.47 -45.24 2.91
C ASP A 116 -10.00 -46.22 3.99
N ALA A 117 -10.26 -45.95 5.28
CA ALA A 117 -9.92 -46.88 6.37
C ALA A 117 -11.06 -47.87 6.71
N LYS A 118 -12.18 -47.86 5.97
CA LYS A 118 -13.35 -48.73 6.24
C LYS A 118 -13.56 -49.83 5.19
N SER A 119 -12.86 -49.79 4.05
CA SER A 119 -13.02 -50.77 2.96
C SER A 119 -12.07 -51.97 3.02
N GLU A 120 -11.02 -51.94 3.84
CA GLU A 120 -10.06 -53.07 3.95
C GLU A 120 -10.42 -54.12 5.02
N ALA A 121 -11.44 -53.88 5.86
CA ALA A 121 -11.83 -54.80 6.92
C ALA A 121 -12.88 -55.87 6.51
N LEU A 122 -13.29 -55.92 5.23
CA LEU A 122 -14.39 -56.78 4.76
C LEU A 122 -14.00 -57.84 3.73
N ASN A 123 -12.72 -57.99 3.36
CA ASN A 123 -12.29 -58.94 2.31
C ASN A 123 -11.40 -60.09 2.80
N ASN A 124 -11.29 -60.30 4.11
CA ASN A 124 -10.58 -61.45 4.71
C ASN A 124 -11.54 -62.38 5.49
N GLN A 125 -12.77 -62.52 4.99
CA GLN A 125 -13.70 -63.59 5.38
C GLN A 125 -14.34 -64.17 4.11
N ALA A 126 -13.54 -64.89 3.33
CA ALA A 126 -13.98 -65.85 2.33
C ALA A 126 -12.89 -66.92 2.16
#